data_AF-A0A7R9MPY7-F1
#
_entry.id   AF-A0A7R9MPY7-F1
#
_cell.length_a   1.000
_cell.length_b   1.000
_cell.length_c   1.000
_cell.angle_alpha   90.00
_cell.angle_beta   90.00
_cell.angle_gamma   90.00
#
_symmetry.space_group_name_H-M   'P 1'
#
loop_
_entity.id
_entity.type
_entity.pdbx_description
1 polymer ?
#
loop_
_entity_poly.entity_id
_entity_poly.type
_entity_poly.pdbx_seq_one_letter_code
_entity_poly.pdbx_strand_id
1 'polypeptide(L)'
;NGFGGEVEEAERRQIFEANYAYIKAHNAEADNGVHTFRLGVNQFADMTNEEYRKQLTLRLNPSLLNVTFAEIPVGSLADSVDWRTKNVVTHVKNQGQCGSCFAFSATDSIESQYAIATGNLVELAPSQIVDCIHSGGDVCQTGGDTVEAIQLVIKEGGIEKESDYPYNARMGTCQFT
;
A
#
# COMPACT_ATOMS: atom_id res chain seq x y z
N ASN A 1 -15.34 13.80 8.80
CA ASN A 1 -15.10 12.60 9.62
C ASN A 1 -16.00 12.66 10.83
N GLY A 2 -17.08 11.90 10.80
CA GLY A 2 -18.01 11.75 11.91
C GLY A 2 -18.70 10.41 11.73
N PHE A 3 -19.00 9.73 12.83
CA PHE A 3 -19.83 8.54 12.80
C PHE A 3 -21.24 8.94 12.31
N GLY A 4 -21.89 8.06 11.55
CA GLY A 4 -23.20 8.28 10.93
C GLY A 4 -24.38 8.39 11.91
N GLY A 5 -24.09 8.40 13.22
CA GLY A 5 -25.04 8.63 14.31
C GLY A 5 -24.54 8.02 15.63
N GLU A 6 -25.29 8.25 16.71
CA GLU A 6 -24.95 7.74 18.06
C GLU A 6 -24.82 6.21 18.11
N VAL A 7 -25.57 5.49 17.27
CA VAL A 7 -25.50 4.02 17.19
C VAL A 7 -24.15 3.56 16.65
N GLU A 8 -23.68 4.16 15.55
CA GLU A 8 -22.37 3.82 14.98
C GLU A 8 -21.24 4.25 15.93
N GLU A 9 -21.35 5.42 16.56
CA GLU A 9 -20.37 5.87 17.54
C GLU A 9 -20.24 4.90 18.72
N ALA A 10 -21.36 4.40 19.24
CA ALA A 10 -21.37 3.42 20.32
C ALA A 10 -20.72 2.09 19.89
N GLU A 11 -20.98 1.62 18.69
CA GLU A 11 -20.36 0.41 18.12
C GLU A 11 -18.85 0.58 17.95
N ARG A 12 -18.42 1.67 17.30
CA ARG A 12 -17.00 2.00 17.06
C ARG A 12 -16.23 2.14 18.36
N ARG A 13 -16.86 2.74 19.38
CA ARG A 13 -16.30 2.82 20.72
C ARG A 13 -16.09 1.44 21.36
N GLN A 14 -17.05 0.53 21.25
CA GLN A 14 -16.89 -0.82 21.79
C GLN A 14 -15.73 -1.58 21.12
N ILE A 15 -15.61 -1.45 19.80
CA ILE A 15 -14.50 -2.03 19.05
C ILE A 15 -13.16 -1.43 19.51
N PHE A 16 -13.11 -0.11 19.66
CA PHE A 16 -11.92 0.59 20.16
C PHE A 16 -11.52 0.14 21.56
N GLU A 17 -12.46 0.05 22.50
CA GLU A 17 -12.18 -0.38 23.87
C GLU A 17 -11.64 -1.82 23.91
N ALA A 18 -12.18 -2.72 23.09
CA ALA A 18 -11.68 -4.09 22.94
C ALA A 18 -10.26 -4.13 22.34
N ASN A 19 -10.01 -3.40 21.25
CA ASN A 19 -8.68 -3.32 20.62
C ASN A 19 -7.66 -2.66 21.55
N TYR A 20 -8.05 -1.65 22.32
CA TYR A 20 -7.18 -1.01 23.30
C TYR A 20 -6.81 -1.94 24.46
N ALA A 21 -7.76 -2.76 24.93
CA ALA A 21 -7.47 -3.80 25.92
C ALA A 21 -6.47 -4.83 25.36
N TYR A 22 -6.64 -5.25 24.11
CA TYR A 22 -5.72 -6.14 23.41
C TYR A 22 -4.30 -5.53 23.28
N ILE A 23 -4.19 -4.26 22.88
CA ILE A 23 -2.92 -3.53 22.79
C ILE A 23 -2.19 -3.54 24.14
N LYS A 24 -2.90 -3.26 25.25
CA LYS A 24 -2.30 -3.27 26.58
C LYS A 24 -1.79 -4.66 26.98
N ALA A 25 -2.58 -5.69 26.75
CA ALA A 25 -2.19 -7.07 27.07
C ALA A 25 -0.94 -7.49 26.27
N HIS A 26 -0.94 -7.27 24.95
CA HIS A 26 0.20 -7.55 24.09
C HIS A 26 1.45 -6.78 24.52
N ASN A 27 1.33 -5.50 24.86
CA ASN A 27 2.48 -4.70 25.26
C ASN A 27 3.04 -5.09 26.64
N ALA A 28 2.20 -5.58 27.55
CA ALA A 28 2.66 -6.18 28.81
C ALA A 28 3.41 -7.50 28.57
N GLU A 29 2.98 -8.32 27.61
CA GLU A 29 3.74 -9.50 27.17
C GLU A 29 5.07 -9.12 26.51
N ALA A 30 5.09 -8.05 25.70
CA ALA A 30 6.31 -7.50 25.11
C ALA A 30 7.29 -7.00 26.18
N ASP A 31 6.80 -6.35 27.26
CA ASP A 31 7.62 -5.95 28.42
C ASP A 31 8.31 -7.14 29.09
N ASN A 32 7.69 -8.32 29.01
CA ASN A 32 8.22 -9.58 29.54
C ASN A 32 9.05 -10.37 28.50
N GLY A 33 9.36 -9.77 27.35
CA GLY A 33 10.18 -10.37 26.30
C GLY A 33 9.49 -11.46 25.48
N VAL A 34 8.16 -11.60 25.58
CA VAL A 34 7.39 -12.57 24.78
C VAL A 34 7.31 -12.14 23.31
N HIS A 35 7.22 -10.84 23.07
CA HIS A 35 7.13 -10.25 21.73
C HIS A 35 8.30 -9.30 21.47
N THR A 36 8.78 -9.25 20.22
CA THR A 36 9.84 -8.34 19.77
C THR A 36 9.31 -7.02 19.21
N PHE A 37 8.00 -6.82 19.23
CA PHE A 37 7.32 -5.62 18.73
C PHE A 37 6.26 -5.15 19.72
N ARG A 38 5.73 -3.94 19.48
CA ARG A 38 4.65 -3.35 20.25
C ARG A 38 3.51 -2.95 19.35
N LEU A 39 2.32 -2.91 19.93
CA LEU A 39 1.13 -2.36 19.29
C LEU A 39 0.90 -0.93 19.79
N GLY A 40 0.23 -0.13 18.97
CA GLY A 40 -0.16 1.23 19.29
C GLY A 40 -1.52 1.55 18.72
N VAL A 41 -2.20 2.53 19.33
CA VAL A 41 -3.44 3.07 18.79
C VAL A 41 -3.12 3.78 17.48
N ASN A 42 -3.89 3.49 16.43
CA ASN A 42 -3.79 4.11 15.12
C ASN A 42 -5.19 4.25 14.50
N GLN A 43 -5.27 4.67 13.24
CA GLN A 43 -6.52 4.90 12.52
C GLN A 43 -7.40 3.66 12.30
N PHE A 44 -6.91 2.46 12.64
CA PHE A 44 -7.65 1.20 12.53
C PHE A 44 -8.14 0.70 13.89
N ALA A 45 -7.90 1.44 14.98
CA ALA A 45 -8.18 0.97 16.33
C ALA A 45 -9.69 0.79 16.61
N ASP A 46 -10.58 1.43 15.87
CA ASP A 46 -12.04 1.28 15.93
C ASP A 46 -12.61 0.35 14.85
N MET A 47 -11.75 -0.41 14.18
CA MET A 47 -12.13 -1.42 13.19
C MET A 47 -12.00 -2.83 13.75
N THR A 48 -12.93 -3.69 13.37
CA THR A 48 -12.78 -5.14 13.53
C THR A 48 -11.73 -5.68 12.56
N ASN A 49 -11.16 -6.84 12.89
CA ASN A 49 -10.26 -7.54 11.97
C ASN A 49 -10.95 -7.90 10.63
N GLU A 50 -12.26 -8.11 10.61
CA GLU A 50 -13.00 -8.38 9.37
C GLU A 50 -13.05 -7.14 8.48
N GLU A 51 -13.40 -5.99 9.05
CA GLU A 51 -13.41 -4.71 8.34
C GLU A 51 -12.01 -4.35 7.83
N TYR A 52 -10.97 -4.56 8.65
CA TYR A 52 -9.60 -4.29 8.25
C TYR A 52 -9.16 -5.21 7.10
N ARG A 53 -9.49 -6.50 7.17
CA ARG A 53 -9.15 -7.47 6.10
C ARG A 53 -9.83 -7.13 4.77
N LYS A 54 -11.00 -6.50 4.77
CA LYS A 54 -11.65 -6.03 3.52
C LYS A 54 -10.83 -4.96 2.81
N GLN A 55 -9.89 -4.29 3.49
CA GLN A 55 -8.95 -3.35 2.87
C GLN A 55 -7.67 -4.02 2.34
N LEU A 56 -7.40 -5.28 2.73
CA LEU A 56 -6.22 -6.05 2.33
C LEU A 56 -6.54 -6.93 1.12
N THR A 57 -6.58 -6.31 -0.05
CA THR A 57 -7.12 -6.92 -1.27
C THR A 57 -6.06 -7.41 -2.27
N LEU A 58 -4.78 -7.49 -1.87
CA LEU A 58 -3.71 -7.94 -2.77
C LEU A 58 -4.07 -9.29 -3.40
N ARG A 59 -4.03 -9.34 -4.73
CA ARG A 59 -4.16 -10.56 -5.52
C ARG A 59 -2.79 -10.96 -6.00
N LEU A 60 -2.46 -12.23 -5.82
CA LEU A 60 -1.25 -12.82 -6.40
C LEU A 60 -1.66 -13.60 -7.63
N ASN A 61 -1.08 -13.25 -8.78
CA ASN A 61 -1.20 -14.04 -10.00
C ASN A 61 -0.01 -15.02 -10.08
N PRO A 62 -0.21 -16.33 -9.83
CA PRO A 62 0.91 -17.28 -9.82
C PRO A 62 1.65 -17.38 -11.15
N SER A 63 0.97 -17.09 -12.27
CA SER A 63 1.60 -17.12 -13.59
C SER A 63 2.61 -16.00 -13.80
N LEU A 64 2.52 -14.92 -13.03
CA LEU A 64 3.47 -13.80 -13.06
C LEU A 64 4.65 -13.98 -12.09
N LEU A 65 4.63 -15.02 -11.25
CA LEU A 65 5.73 -15.34 -10.34
C LEU A 65 6.93 -15.98 -11.05
N ASN A 66 6.77 -16.40 -12.31
CA ASN A 66 7.87 -16.87 -13.16
C ASN A 66 8.68 -15.69 -13.74
N VAL A 67 9.22 -14.87 -12.86
CA VAL A 67 10.14 -13.78 -13.21
C VAL A 67 11.56 -14.31 -13.24
N THR A 68 12.28 -14.02 -14.33
CA THR A 68 13.73 -14.22 -14.38
C THR A 68 14.42 -13.15 -13.56
N PHE A 69 14.96 -13.54 -12.40
CA PHE A 69 15.88 -12.67 -11.67
C PHE A 69 17.18 -12.52 -12.47
N ALA A 70 17.66 -11.28 -12.58
CA ALA A 70 18.97 -11.06 -13.16
C ALA A 70 20.03 -11.63 -12.21
N GLU A 71 20.86 -12.55 -12.71
CA GLU A 71 22.09 -12.93 -12.03
C GLU A 71 23.10 -11.80 -12.21
N ILE A 72 23.20 -10.94 -11.20
CA ILE A 72 24.16 -9.85 -11.17
C ILE A 72 25.38 -10.33 -10.39
N PRO A 73 26.59 -10.35 -10.99
CA PRO A 73 27.81 -10.61 -10.24
C PRO A 73 27.98 -9.55 -9.16
N VAL A 74 27.74 -9.94 -7.91
CA VAL A 74 27.87 -9.04 -6.76
C VAL A 74 29.17 -9.34 -6.01
N GLY A 75 29.88 -8.27 -5.66
CA GLY A 75 30.99 -8.33 -4.71
C GLY A 75 30.51 -8.45 -3.27
N SER A 76 31.31 -7.97 -2.31
CA SER A 76 30.86 -7.88 -0.92
C SER A 76 29.65 -6.94 -0.80
N LEU A 77 28.57 -7.44 -0.21
CA LEU A 77 27.37 -6.65 0.09
C LEU A 77 27.51 -5.98 1.46
N ALA A 78 26.75 -4.90 1.67
CA ALA A 78 26.65 -4.25 2.97
C ALA A 78 25.81 -5.10 3.93
N ASP A 79 26.16 -5.09 5.21
CA ASP A 79 25.41 -5.79 6.27
C ASP A 79 23.99 -5.21 6.47
N SER A 80 23.76 -3.96 6.06
CA SER A 80 22.45 -3.30 6.09
C SER A 80 22.33 -2.26 4.98
N VAL A 81 21.10 -2.08 4.49
CA VAL A 81 20.74 -1.10 3.46
C VAL A 81 19.47 -0.38 3.87
N ASP A 82 19.49 0.95 3.84
CA ASP A 82 18.31 1.80 3.98
C ASP A 82 18.23 2.78 2.80
N TRP A 83 17.34 2.51 1.86
CA TRP A 83 17.14 3.32 0.66
C TRP A 83 16.62 4.74 0.95
N ARG A 84 16.00 4.97 2.12
CA ARG A 84 15.55 6.32 2.51
C ARG A 84 16.74 7.26 2.68
N THR A 85 17.89 6.74 3.12
CA THR A 85 19.14 7.52 3.25
C THR A 85 19.76 7.91 1.91
N LYS A 86 19.25 7.35 0.80
CA LYS A 86 19.75 7.58 -0.56
C LYS A 86 18.89 8.58 -1.35
N ASN A 87 17.83 9.14 -0.74
CA ASN A 87 16.89 10.04 -1.40
C ASN A 87 16.21 9.41 -2.63
N VAL A 88 15.88 8.12 -2.54
CA VAL A 88 15.19 7.37 -3.62
C VAL A 88 13.85 6.78 -3.16
N VAL A 89 13.31 7.26 -2.04
CA VAL A 89 12.03 6.80 -1.48
C VAL A 89 11.18 8.02 -1.21
N THR A 90 9.98 8.08 -1.78
CA THR A 90 9.02 9.16 -1.55
C THR A 90 8.44 9.10 -0.13
N HIS A 91 7.64 10.10 0.23
CA HIS A 91 6.96 10.10 1.53
C HIS A 91 5.93 8.95 1.61
N VAL A 92 5.56 8.55 2.83
CA VAL A 92 4.54 7.52 3.04
C VAL A 92 3.17 8.03 2.58
N LYS A 93 2.56 7.35 1.62
CA LYS A 93 1.22 7.66 1.08
C LYS A 93 0.11 6.88 1.81
N ASN A 94 -1.16 7.18 1.53
CA ASN A 94 -2.32 6.54 2.15
C ASN A 94 -3.37 6.09 1.12
N GLN A 95 -3.59 4.77 1.00
CA GLN A 95 -4.59 4.18 0.11
C GLN A 95 -6.05 4.40 0.55
N GLY A 96 -6.28 4.87 1.77
CA GLY A 96 -7.63 5.03 2.32
C GLY A 96 -8.42 3.73 2.31
N GLN A 97 -9.69 3.81 1.90
CA GLN A 97 -10.64 2.68 1.92
C GLN A 97 -10.69 1.92 0.58
N CYS A 98 -9.79 2.22 -0.36
CA CYS A 98 -9.66 1.50 -1.60
C CYS A 98 -8.57 0.44 -1.48
N GLY A 99 -8.90 -0.80 -1.83
CA GLY A 99 -7.99 -1.95 -1.93
C GLY A 99 -6.96 -1.83 -3.05
N SER A 100 -6.15 -0.77 -3.03
CA SER A 100 -5.23 -0.37 -4.10
C SER A 100 -3.76 -0.53 -3.72
N CYS A 101 -3.45 -1.28 -2.67
CA CYS A 101 -2.07 -1.51 -2.22
C CYS A 101 -1.14 -2.00 -3.35
N PHE A 102 -1.66 -2.77 -4.31
CA PHE A 102 -0.92 -3.21 -5.49
C PHE A 102 -0.47 -2.05 -6.39
N ALA A 103 -1.31 -1.02 -6.55
CA ALA A 103 -1.00 0.18 -7.33
C ALA A 103 0.08 1.01 -6.62
N PHE A 104 -0.05 1.24 -5.32
CA PHE A 104 0.98 1.92 -4.52
C PHE A 104 2.32 1.17 -4.54
N SER A 105 2.28 -0.16 -4.41
CA SER A 105 3.47 -0.99 -4.50
C SER A 105 4.16 -0.87 -5.87
N ALA A 106 3.39 -0.78 -6.95
CA ALA A 106 3.92 -0.57 -8.30
C ALA A 106 4.51 0.83 -8.46
N THR A 107 3.78 1.88 -8.11
CA THR A 107 4.25 3.28 -8.22
C THR A 107 5.49 3.50 -7.40
N ASP A 108 5.52 3.10 -6.12
CA ASP A 108 6.66 3.35 -5.23
C ASP A 108 7.92 2.61 -5.70
N SER A 109 7.75 1.43 -6.31
CA SER A 109 8.85 0.69 -6.95
C SER A 109 9.39 1.43 -8.18
N ILE A 110 8.51 1.96 -9.03
CA ILE A 110 8.88 2.72 -10.23
C ILE A 110 9.54 4.04 -9.84
N GLU A 111 9.01 4.77 -8.86
CA GLU A 111 9.58 6.00 -8.30
C GLU A 111 11.02 5.77 -7.84
N SER A 112 11.25 4.69 -7.08
CA SER A 112 12.57 4.35 -6.55
C SER A 112 13.55 4.02 -7.69
N GLN A 113 13.13 3.21 -8.67
CA GLN A 113 13.98 2.88 -9.82
C GLN A 113 14.29 4.12 -10.68
N TYR A 114 13.30 5.00 -10.88
CA TYR A 114 13.48 6.25 -11.61
C TYR A 114 14.47 7.18 -10.89
N ALA A 115 14.38 7.31 -9.57
CA ALA A 115 15.29 8.09 -8.76
C ALA A 115 16.72 7.52 -8.79
N ILE A 116 16.88 6.20 -8.74
CA ILE A 116 18.18 5.53 -8.86
C ILE A 116 18.81 5.79 -10.24
N ALA A 117 18.03 5.69 -11.31
CA ALA A 117 18.52 5.85 -12.68
C ALA A 117 18.81 7.31 -13.06
N THR A 118 18.03 8.26 -12.56
CA THR A 118 18.07 9.66 -13.03
C THR A 118 18.57 10.66 -11.99
N GLY A 119 18.59 10.28 -10.71
CA GLY A 119 18.82 11.20 -9.59
C GLY A 119 17.61 12.07 -9.22
N ASN A 120 16.48 11.92 -9.92
CA ASN A 120 15.27 12.71 -9.66
C ASN A 120 14.22 11.86 -8.93
N LEU A 121 13.84 12.28 -7.73
CA LEU A 121 12.71 11.67 -7.01
C LEU A 121 11.41 12.37 -7.41
N VAL A 122 10.45 11.59 -7.88
CA VAL A 122 9.12 12.07 -8.31
C VAL A 122 8.04 11.23 -7.65
N GLU A 123 6.86 11.80 -7.48
CA GLU A 123 5.68 11.10 -6.99
C GLU A 123 4.78 10.76 -8.19
N LEU A 124 4.45 9.48 -8.34
CA LEU A 124 3.69 8.93 -9.47
C LEU A 124 2.29 8.56 -9.02
N ALA A 125 1.32 8.66 -9.94
CA ALA A 125 -0.10 8.55 -9.66
C ALA A 125 -0.60 7.10 -9.54
N PRO A 126 -0.91 6.57 -8.34
CA PRO A 126 -1.48 5.23 -8.21
C PRO A 126 -2.91 5.18 -8.80
N SER A 127 -3.59 6.33 -8.87
CA SER A 127 -4.92 6.45 -9.46
C SER A 127 -4.96 6.13 -10.95
N GLN A 128 -3.91 6.42 -11.72
CA GLN A 128 -3.86 5.98 -13.13
C GLN A 128 -3.96 4.45 -13.22
N ILE A 129 -3.18 3.74 -12.39
CA ILE A 129 -3.22 2.27 -12.36
C ILE A 129 -4.61 1.79 -11.93
N VAL A 130 -5.18 2.36 -10.86
CA VAL A 130 -6.52 1.99 -10.36
C VAL A 130 -7.60 2.20 -11.42
N ASP A 131 -7.54 3.29 -12.18
CA ASP A 131 -8.59 3.66 -13.14
C ASP A 131 -8.44 2.95 -14.49
N CYS A 132 -7.20 2.63 -14.89
CA CYS A 132 -6.88 2.08 -16.21
C CYS A 132 -6.61 0.57 -16.20
N ILE A 133 -6.53 -0.07 -15.04
CA ILE A 133 -6.45 -1.54 -14.96
C ILE A 133 -7.82 -2.17 -15.27
N HIS A 134 -7.91 -2.90 -16.38
CA HIS A 134 -9.17 -3.47 -16.86
C HIS A 134 -9.42 -4.90 -16.32
N SER A 135 -8.58 -5.42 -15.42
CA SER A 135 -8.74 -6.77 -14.86
C SER A 135 -9.62 -6.76 -13.62
N GLY A 136 -10.84 -7.31 -13.74
CA GLY A 136 -11.57 -7.82 -12.57
C GLY A 136 -12.61 -6.91 -11.92
N GLY A 137 -13.07 -5.84 -12.57
CA GLY A 137 -14.16 -4.98 -12.08
C GLY A 137 -13.64 -3.84 -11.19
N ASP A 138 -14.37 -3.53 -10.12
CA ASP A 138 -13.96 -2.48 -9.17
C ASP A 138 -12.76 -2.94 -8.32
N VAL A 139 -11.56 -2.57 -8.77
CA VAL A 139 -10.29 -2.93 -8.11
C VAL A 139 -10.13 -2.36 -6.71
N CYS A 140 -10.92 -1.35 -6.30
CA CYS A 140 -10.93 -0.94 -4.91
C CYS A 140 -11.56 -1.99 -3.99
N GLN A 141 -12.47 -2.83 -4.49
CA GLN A 141 -13.08 -3.92 -3.74
C GLN A 141 -12.35 -5.23 -3.97
N THR A 142 -11.94 -5.45 -5.21
CA THR A 142 -11.37 -6.73 -5.63
C THR A 142 -9.87 -6.80 -5.39
N GLY A 143 -9.19 -5.66 -5.43
CA GLY A 143 -7.75 -5.54 -5.48
C GLY A 143 -7.14 -6.02 -6.79
N GLY A 144 -5.81 -6.10 -6.80
CA GLY A 144 -5.01 -6.38 -7.99
C GLY A 144 -3.63 -6.91 -7.63
N ASP A 145 -2.81 -7.11 -8.67
CA ASP A 145 -1.46 -7.66 -8.59
C ASP A 145 -0.43 -6.59 -8.99
N THR A 146 0.66 -6.48 -8.22
CA THR A 146 1.69 -5.46 -8.44
C THR A 146 2.41 -5.65 -9.79
N VAL A 147 2.64 -6.89 -10.23
CA VAL A 147 3.31 -7.17 -11.51
C VAL A 147 2.40 -6.81 -12.68
N GLU A 148 1.10 -7.10 -12.59
CA GLU A 148 0.11 -6.65 -13.59
C GLU A 148 0.09 -5.12 -13.69
N ALA A 149 0.12 -4.42 -12.56
CA ALA A 149 0.18 -2.97 -12.52
C ALA A 149 1.45 -2.42 -13.20
N ILE A 150 2.61 -3.02 -12.95
CA ILE A 150 3.86 -2.62 -13.64
C ILE A 150 3.77 -2.90 -15.15
N GLN A 151 3.21 -4.04 -15.56
CA GLN A 151 3.01 -4.37 -16.98
C GLN A 151 2.05 -3.41 -17.68
N LEU A 152 1.01 -2.93 -16.98
CA LEU A 152 0.11 -1.90 -17.47
C LEU A 152 0.88 -0.62 -17.79
N VAL A 153 1.68 -0.11 -16.85
CA VAL A 153 2.49 1.10 -17.06
C VAL A 153 3.44 0.95 -18.26
N ILE A 154 4.08 -0.22 -18.40
CA ILE A 154 4.93 -0.51 -19.56
C ILE A 154 4.13 -0.46 -20.88
N LYS A 155 2.95 -1.08 -20.90
CA LYS A 155 2.07 -1.13 -22.08
C LYS A 155 1.53 0.24 -22.46
N GLU A 156 1.18 1.04 -21.47
CA GLU A 156 0.68 2.42 -21.62
C GLU A 156 1.81 3.39 -22.04
N GLY A 157 3.07 2.98 -21.86
CA GLY A 157 4.23 3.77 -22.25
C GLY A 157 4.63 4.83 -21.22
N GLY A 158 4.05 4.79 -20.02
CA GLY A 158 4.35 5.74 -18.96
C GLY A 158 3.29 5.77 -17.86
N ILE A 159 3.53 6.63 -16.88
CA ILE A 159 2.64 6.90 -15.76
C ILE A 159 2.75 8.38 -15.38
N GLU A 160 1.61 9.00 -15.11
CA GLU A 160 1.51 10.40 -14.73
C GLU A 160 2.06 10.66 -13.33
N LYS A 161 2.37 11.93 -13.05
CA LYS A 161 2.68 12.37 -11.70
C LYS A 161 1.43 12.43 -10.85
N GLU A 162 1.59 12.25 -9.54
CA GLU A 162 0.52 12.41 -8.56
C GLU A 162 -0.13 13.82 -8.65
N SER A 163 0.63 14.85 -9.01
CA SER A 163 0.11 16.21 -9.20
C SER A 163 -0.84 16.35 -10.39
N ASP A 164 -0.65 15.52 -11.41
CA ASP A 164 -1.36 15.60 -12.70
C ASP A 164 -2.54 14.62 -12.73
N TYR A 165 -2.47 13.52 -11.96
CA TYR A 165 -3.54 12.53 -11.78
C TYR A 165 -3.71 12.17 -10.29
N PRO A 166 -4.34 13.04 -9.48
CA PRO A 166 -4.36 12.89 -8.02
C PRO A 166 -5.18 11.70 -7.50
N TYR A 167 -4.69 11.09 -6.43
CA TYR A 167 -5.33 9.97 -5.75
C TYR A 167 -6.59 10.38 -4.97
N ASN A 168 -7.67 9.61 -5.14
CA ASN A 168 -8.97 9.91 -4.53
C ASN A 168 -9.64 8.71 -3.83
N ALA A 169 -8.88 7.63 -3.60
CA ALA A 169 -9.34 6.41 -2.89
C ALA A 169 -10.61 5.77 -3.45
N ARG A 170 -10.79 5.80 -4.77
CA ARG A 170 -11.88 5.12 -5.49
C ARG A 170 -11.45 4.81 -6.92
N MET A 171 -12.14 3.87 -7.56
CA MET A 171 -11.99 3.63 -8.99
C MET A 171 -12.80 4.67 -9.78
N GLY A 172 -12.12 5.37 -10.67
CA GLY A 172 -12.67 6.32 -11.63
C GLY A 172 -12.70 5.77 -13.05
N THR A 173 -12.98 6.66 -14.00
CA THR A 173 -12.81 6.36 -15.43
C THR A 173 -11.37 6.70 -15.81
N CYS A 174 -10.66 5.76 -16.46
CA CYS A 174 -9.32 6.00 -16.99
C CYS A 174 -9.25 7.31 -17.79
N GLN A 175 -8.44 8.26 -17.31
CA GLN A 175 -8.19 9.56 -17.97
C GLN A 175 -6.85 9.61 -18.71
N PHE A 176 -6.05 8.54 -18.66
CA PHE A 176 -4.76 8.48 -19.34
C PHE A 176 -4.97 8.37 -20.86
N THR A 177 -4.21 9.15 -21.63
CA THR A 177 -4.32 9.25 -23.10
C THR A 177 -3.00 9.07 -23.80
#